data_AF-A0A6G3XGA7-F1
#
_entry.id   AF-A0A6G3XGA7-F1
#
_cell.length_a   1.000
_cell.length_b   1.000
_cell.length_c   1.000
_cell.angle_alpha   90.00
_cell.angle_beta   90.00
_cell.angle_gamma   90.00
#
_symmetry.space_group_name_H-M   'P 1'
#
loop_
_entity.id
_entity.type
_entity.pdbx_description
1 polymer ?
#
loop_
_entity_poly.entity_id
_entity_poly.type
_entity_poly.pdbx_seq_one_letter_code
_entity_poly.pdbx_strand_id
1 'polypeptide(L)'
;VEQEDVFQPIEKLMTELFTEFGNGREVTSPFPRIPFRESMLKYGNDKPDLRAKLELVDISDVFADSGFKAFAGKHVRALPVPDTAGQSRKFFDGLGEYAVEHGAKGLAWVRVGEDGTLAGPIAKFLTETDVKTLTERLSLVPGHAVFFGAGEFD
;
A
#
# COMPACT_ATOMS: atom_id res chain seq x y z
N VAL A 1 -11.99 25.89 23.57
CA VAL A 1 -11.13 25.66 22.40
C VAL A 1 -10.97 24.17 22.26
N GLU A 2 -11.74 23.60 21.34
CA GLU A 2 -11.67 22.21 20.91
C GLU A 2 -10.93 22.12 19.56
N GLN A 3 -10.71 20.90 19.08
CA GLN A 3 -10.02 20.67 17.81
C GLN A 3 -10.74 21.35 16.62
N GLU A 4 -12.07 21.32 16.62
CA GLU A 4 -12.89 21.94 15.56
C GLU A 4 -12.75 23.45 15.50
N ASP A 5 -12.59 24.11 16.65
CA ASP A 5 -12.40 25.56 16.73
C ASP A 5 -11.12 26.01 15.99
N VAL A 6 -10.16 25.10 15.80
CA VAL A 6 -8.91 25.34 15.07
C VAL A 6 -9.01 24.86 13.63
N PHE A 7 -9.59 23.69 13.38
CA PHE A 7 -9.64 23.10 12.04
C PHE A 7 -10.52 23.90 11.08
N GLN A 8 -11.70 24.35 11.52
CA GLN A 8 -12.64 25.09 10.69
C GLN A 8 -12.07 26.39 10.10
N PRO A 9 -11.47 27.31 10.90
CA PRO A 9 -10.92 28.54 10.33
C PRO A 9 -9.73 28.28 9.39
N ILE A 10 -8.90 27.27 9.67
CA ILE A 10 -7.78 26.90 8.79
C ILE A 10 -8.30 26.37 7.46
N GLU A 11 -9.29 25.46 7.48
CA GLU A 11 -9.85 24.90 6.26
C GLU A 11 -10.51 25.98 5.40
N LYS A 12 -11.27 26.88 6.03
CA LYS A 12 -11.88 28.02 5.35
C LYS A 12 -10.82 28.92 4.72
N LEU A 13 -9.78 29.30 5.48
CA LEU A 13 -8.69 30.12 4.98
C LEU A 13 -7.99 29.47 3.78
N MET A 14 -7.64 28.19 3.87
CA MET A 14 -6.97 27.47 2.79
C MET A 14 -7.85 27.37 1.54
N THR A 15 -9.14 27.10 1.71
CA THR A 15 -10.10 27.04 0.61
C THR A 15 -10.20 28.40 -0.09
N GLU A 16 -10.41 29.48 0.66
CA GLU A 16 -10.51 30.84 0.13
C GLU A 16 -9.24 31.29 -0.60
N LEU A 17 -8.05 31.01 -0.03
CA LEU A 17 -6.76 31.33 -0.66
C LEU A 17 -6.59 30.65 -2.02
N PHE A 18 -6.97 29.38 -2.15
CA PHE A 18 -6.91 28.68 -3.43
C PHE A 18 -8.01 29.11 -4.39
N THR A 19 -9.20 29.47 -3.91
CA THR A 19 -10.23 30.06 -4.77
C THR A 19 -9.76 31.39 -5.38
N GLU A 20 -9.12 32.25 -4.59
CA GLU A 20 -8.67 33.57 -5.05
C GLU A 20 -7.39 33.49 -5.90
N PHE A 21 -6.39 32.73 -5.47
CA PHE A 21 -5.04 32.74 -6.07
C PHE A 21 -4.68 31.44 -6.81
N GLY A 22 -5.54 30.43 -6.75
CA GLY A 22 -5.26 29.10 -7.30
C GLY A 22 -5.36 28.99 -8.82
N ASN A 23 -5.74 30.06 -9.54
CA ASN A 23 -5.93 30.08 -11.00
C ASN A 23 -6.91 28.99 -11.48
N GLY A 24 -8.06 28.87 -10.82
CA GLY A 24 -9.09 27.87 -11.14
C GLY A 24 -8.79 26.45 -10.63
N ARG A 25 -7.76 26.28 -9.79
CA ARG A 25 -7.53 25.02 -9.06
C ARG A 25 -8.30 25.04 -7.76
N GLU A 26 -9.29 24.17 -7.65
CA GLU A 26 -10.08 23.99 -6.45
C GLU A 26 -9.38 23.08 -5.44
N VAL A 27 -9.73 23.24 -4.16
CA VAL A 27 -9.29 22.39 -3.06
C VAL A 27 -10.48 21.60 -2.58
N THR A 28 -10.28 20.31 -2.29
CA THR A 28 -11.29 19.47 -1.64
C THR A 28 -11.70 20.11 -0.32
N SER A 29 -12.99 20.35 -0.10
CA SER A 29 -13.56 20.68 1.22
C SER A 29 -14.89 19.92 1.39
N PRO A 30 -15.15 19.27 2.54
CA PRO A 30 -14.30 19.25 3.73
C PRO A 30 -12.99 18.48 3.58
N PHE A 31 -11.95 18.86 4.33
CA PHE A 31 -10.66 18.16 4.27
C PHE A 31 -10.83 16.74 4.83
N PRO A 32 -10.35 15.69 4.14
CA PRO A 32 -10.35 14.34 4.69
C PRO A 32 -9.59 14.30 6.01
N ARG A 33 -10.22 13.71 7.04
CA ARG A 33 -9.62 13.56 8.36
C ARG A 33 -9.28 12.10 8.59
N ILE A 34 -7.99 11.81 8.66
CA ILE A 34 -7.49 10.44 8.80
C ILE A 34 -6.84 10.35 10.18
N PRO A 35 -7.34 9.49 11.09
CA PRO A 35 -6.66 9.22 12.35
C PRO A 35 -5.24 8.72 12.10
N PHE A 36 -4.29 9.13 12.93
CA PHE A 36 -2.87 8.74 12.80
C PHE A 36 -2.70 7.22 12.61
N ARG A 37 -3.36 6.41 13.45
CA ARG A 37 -3.28 4.95 13.37
C ARG A 37 -3.80 4.41 12.04
N GLU A 38 -4.88 4.99 11.51
CA GLU A 38 -5.43 4.61 10.21
C GLU A 38 -4.45 4.98 9.08
N SER A 39 -3.83 6.16 9.15
CA SER A 39 -2.85 6.60 8.15
C SER A 39 -1.61 5.70 8.14
N MET A 40 -1.09 5.35 9.32
CA MET A 40 0.03 4.43 9.44
C MET A 40 -0.34 3.02 8.97
N LEU A 41 -1.58 2.57 9.19
CA LEU A 41 -2.07 1.27 8.73
C LEU A 41 -2.18 1.22 7.19
N LYS A 42 -2.83 2.22 6.58
CA LYS A 42 -3.14 2.24 5.14
C LYS A 42 -2.01 2.77 4.26
N TYR A 43 -1.21 3.72 4.73
CA TYR A 43 -0.24 4.44 3.89
C TYR A 43 1.20 4.38 4.43
N GLY A 44 1.41 3.83 5.63
CA GLY A 44 2.74 3.69 6.23
C GLY A 44 3.40 5.02 6.62
N ASN A 45 2.66 6.13 6.63
CA ASN A 45 3.14 7.44 7.03
C ASN A 45 1.99 8.34 7.52
N ASP A 46 2.31 9.45 8.17
CA ASP A 46 1.37 10.39 8.80
C ASP A 46 0.96 11.57 7.90
N LYS A 47 1.47 11.61 6.66
CA LYS A 47 1.21 12.66 5.65
C LYS A 47 0.98 12.05 4.26
N PRO A 48 -0.03 11.17 4.13
CA PRO A 48 -0.18 10.33 2.95
C PRO A 48 -0.50 11.15 1.71
N ASP A 49 0.08 10.75 0.57
CA ASP A 49 -0.31 11.29 -0.72
C ASP A 49 -1.57 10.58 -1.21
N LEU A 50 -2.74 11.18 -0.93
CA LEU A 50 -4.05 10.61 -1.29
C LEU A 50 -4.33 10.62 -2.80
N ARG A 51 -3.45 11.21 -3.62
CA ARG A 51 -3.57 11.14 -5.08
C ARG A 51 -3.06 9.81 -5.61
N ALA A 52 -2.08 9.23 -4.92
CA ALA A 52 -1.65 7.86 -5.17
C ALA A 52 -2.69 6.92 -4.56
N LYS A 53 -3.47 6.26 -5.42
CA LYS A 53 -4.48 5.26 -5.00
C LYS A 53 -3.82 3.93 -4.63
N LEU A 54 -2.89 3.98 -3.68
CA LEU A 54 -2.06 2.86 -3.25
C LEU A 54 -2.21 2.71 -1.74
N GLU A 55 -2.87 1.64 -1.31
CA GLU A 55 -3.14 1.34 0.09
C GLU A 55 -2.51 0.01 0.50
N LEU A 56 -1.89 -0.01 1.67
CA LEU A 56 -1.44 -1.21 2.36
C LEU A 56 -2.64 -1.97 2.91
N VAL A 57 -2.63 -3.28 2.71
CA VAL A 57 -3.67 -4.18 3.19
C VAL A 57 -3.03 -5.22 4.11
N ASP A 58 -3.62 -5.42 5.28
CA ASP A 58 -3.22 -6.49 6.21
C ASP A 58 -3.62 -7.85 5.63
N ILE A 59 -2.63 -8.73 5.55
CA ILE A 59 -2.74 -10.09 5.03
C ILE A 59 -1.99 -11.09 5.93
N SER A 60 -1.83 -10.73 7.20
CA SER A 60 -1.08 -11.54 8.17
C SER A 60 -1.68 -12.94 8.33
N ASP A 61 -3.01 -13.04 8.24
CA ASP A 61 -3.77 -14.30 8.29
C ASP A 61 -3.46 -15.24 7.12
N VAL A 62 -3.21 -14.71 5.91
CA VAL A 62 -2.84 -15.51 4.73
C VAL A 62 -1.51 -16.23 4.96
N PHE A 63 -0.60 -15.63 5.73
CA PHE A 63 0.72 -16.17 5.99
C PHE A 63 0.86 -16.86 7.35
N ALA A 64 -0.21 -16.93 8.15
CA ALA A 64 -0.18 -17.52 9.48
C ALA A 64 0.23 -18.99 9.46
N ASP A 65 -0.32 -19.76 8.51
CA ASP A 65 -0.05 -21.20 8.32
C ASP A 65 0.82 -21.49 7.08
N SER A 66 1.40 -20.45 6.48
CA SER A 66 2.19 -20.56 5.26
C SER A 66 3.54 -21.27 5.52
N GLY A 67 3.98 -22.08 4.54
CA GLY A 67 5.33 -22.65 4.52
C GLY A 67 6.46 -21.61 4.42
N PHE A 68 6.12 -20.34 4.22
CA PHE A 68 7.06 -19.24 4.12
C PHE A 68 7.51 -18.73 5.49
N LYS A 69 8.50 -19.41 6.08
CA LYS A 69 9.06 -19.11 7.41
C LYS A 69 9.48 -17.65 7.64
N ALA A 70 9.79 -16.89 6.59
CA ALA A 70 10.19 -15.50 6.73
C ALA A 70 9.06 -14.59 7.26
N PHE A 71 7.80 -14.96 7.02
CA PHE A 71 6.60 -14.22 7.43
C PHE A 71 5.86 -14.86 8.61
N ALA A 72 6.18 -16.11 8.96
CA ALA A 72 5.57 -16.80 10.08
C ALA A 72 5.69 -16.00 11.40
N GLY A 73 4.57 -15.81 12.09
CA GLY A 73 4.49 -15.09 13.36
C GLY A 73 4.73 -13.58 13.28
N LYS A 74 4.74 -13.00 12.08
CA LYS A 74 4.88 -11.56 11.86
C LYS A 74 3.58 -10.96 11.37
N HIS A 75 3.44 -9.65 11.56
CA HIS A 75 2.41 -8.89 10.90
C HIS A 75 2.87 -8.52 9.48
N VAL A 76 2.04 -8.85 8.50
CA VAL A 76 2.35 -8.78 7.06
C VAL A 76 1.37 -7.84 6.38
N ARG A 77 1.90 -6.85 5.65
CA ARG A 77 1.09 -6.00 4.77
C ARG A 77 1.50 -6.17 3.32
N ALA A 78 0.49 -6.12 2.45
CA ALA A 78 0.62 -6.15 1.01
C ALA A 78 0.31 -4.78 0.41
N LEU A 79 1.06 -4.41 -0.62
CA LEU A 79 0.78 -3.24 -1.46
C LEU A 79 0.49 -3.72 -2.89
N PRO A 80 -0.77 -3.77 -3.33
CA PRO A 80 -1.10 -4.00 -4.73
C PRO A 80 -0.79 -2.75 -5.55
N VAL A 81 -0.05 -2.92 -6.65
CA VAL A 81 0.36 -1.86 -7.56
C VAL A 81 -0.12 -2.21 -8.97
N PRO A 82 -0.98 -1.37 -9.59
CA PRO A 82 -1.47 -1.60 -10.95
C PRO A 82 -0.41 -1.24 -12.01
N ASP A 83 -0.73 -1.52 -13.27
CA ASP A 83 0.03 -1.07 -14.45
C ASP A 83 1.51 -1.48 -14.48
N THR A 84 1.82 -2.66 -13.92
CA THR A 84 3.19 -3.20 -13.85
C THR A 84 3.50 -4.23 -14.95
N ALA A 85 2.55 -4.53 -15.84
CA ALA A 85 2.68 -5.57 -16.88
C ALA A 85 3.94 -5.39 -17.76
N GLY A 86 4.31 -4.15 -18.07
CA GLY A 86 5.48 -3.82 -18.89
C GLY A 86 6.81 -3.85 -18.13
N GLN A 87 6.80 -4.07 -16.81
CA GLN A 87 8.02 -4.04 -16.00
C GLN A 87 8.80 -5.36 -16.07
N SER A 88 10.11 -5.25 -16.21
CA SER A 88 11.01 -6.42 -16.25
C SER A 88 11.22 -7.01 -14.86
N ARG A 89 11.66 -8.27 -14.78
CA ARG A 89 12.05 -8.88 -13.49
C ARG A 89 13.12 -8.06 -12.75
N LYS A 90 14.05 -7.45 -13.49
CA LYS A 90 15.12 -6.59 -12.94
C LYS A 90 14.55 -5.37 -12.21
N PHE A 91 13.43 -4.82 -12.67
CA PHE A 91 12.76 -3.70 -11.98
C PHE A 91 12.33 -4.11 -10.56
N PHE A 92 11.68 -5.26 -10.42
CA PHE A 92 11.20 -5.75 -9.12
C PHE A 92 12.36 -6.14 -8.19
N ASP A 93 13.38 -6.82 -8.72
CA ASP A 93 14.57 -7.18 -7.94
C ASP A 93 15.30 -5.90 -7.45
N GLY A 94 15.40 -4.86 -8.30
CA GLY A 94 15.98 -3.57 -7.94
C GLY A 94 15.18 -2.80 -6.88
N LEU A 95 13.84 -2.92 -6.87
CA LEU A 95 13.02 -2.39 -5.77
C LEU A 95 13.30 -3.14 -4.44
N GLY A 96 13.61 -4.43 -4.53
CA GLY A 96 14.07 -5.20 -3.36
C GLY A 96 15.40 -4.72 -2.81
N GLU A 97 16.37 -4.46 -3.68
CA GLU A 97 17.66 -3.86 -3.31
C GLU A 97 17.46 -2.48 -2.68
N TYR A 98 16.68 -1.63 -3.33
CA TYR A 98 16.34 -0.29 -2.83
C TYR A 98 15.71 -0.34 -1.42
N ALA A 99 14.78 -1.26 -1.18
CA ALA A 99 14.17 -1.41 0.14
C ALA A 99 15.20 -1.81 1.21
N VAL A 100 16.15 -2.68 0.87
CA VAL A 100 17.23 -3.08 1.78
C VAL A 100 18.18 -1.92 2.08
N GLU A 101 18.52 -1.10 1.09
CA GLU A 101 19.30 0.13 1.29
C GLU A 101 18.63 1.11 2.25
N HIS A 102 17.29 1.09 2.32
CA HIS A 102 16.48 1.90 3.23
C HIS A 102 16.15 1.20 4.56
N GLY A 103 16.89 0.13 4.89
CA GLY A 103 16.81 -0.53 6.20
C GLY A 103 15.79 -1.67 6.31
N ALA A 104 15.11 -2.03 5.22
CA ALA A 104 14.29 -3.24 5.23
C ALA A 104 15.19 -4.49 5.24
N LYS A 105 14.67 -5.61 5.79
CA LYS A 105 15.35 -6.91 5.69
C LYS A 105 15.22 -7.55 4.30
N GLY A 106 14.35 -6.98 3.46
CA GLY A 106 14.02 -7.45 2.12
C GLY A 106 12.64 -6.95 1.70
N LEU A 107 12.31 -7.11 0.41
CA LEU A 107 11.00 -6.85 -0.15
C LEU A 107 10.57 -8.06 -0.97
N ALA A 108 9.55 -8.78 -0.51
CA ALA A 108 9.00 -9.87 -1.28
C ALA A 108 8.00 -9.33 -2.30
N TRP A 109 7.86 -10.01 -3.43
CA TRP A 109 6.94 -9.60 -4.48
C TRP A 109 6.38 -10.78 -5.28
N VAL A 110 5.20 -10.57 -5.86
CA VAL A 110 4.62 -11.36 -6.95
C VAL A 110 4.05 -10.43 -8.00
N ARG A 111 3.91 -10.92 -9.23
CA ARG A 111 3.19 -10.25 -10.31
C ARG A 111 2.07 -11.14 -10.83
N VAL A 112 1.00 -10.53 -11.30
CA VAL A 112 -0.16 -11.20 -11.89
C VAL A 112 0.05 -11.31 -13.39
N GLY A 113 0.15 -12.54 -13.89
CA GLY A 113 0.24 -12.84 -15.32
C GLY A 113 -1.06 -12.55 -16.06
N GLU A 114 -1.02 -12.61 -17.40
CA GLU A 114 -2.19 -12.42 -18.26
C GLU A 114 -3.29 -13.45 -18.01
N ASP A 115 -2.91 -14.66 -17.58
CA ASP A 115 -3.80 -15.76 -17.20
C ASP A 115 -4.29 -15.68 -15.75
N GLY A 116 -3.93 -14.62 -15.02
CA GLY A 116 -4.26 -14.43 -13.61
C GLY A 116 -3.34 -15.18 -12.63
N THR A 117 -2.34 -15.92 -13.12
CA THR A 117 -1.42 -16.65 -12.24
C THR A 117 -0.44 -15.71 -11.54
N LEU A 118 -0.10 -16.03 -10.29
CA LEU A 118 0.93 -15.30 -9.55
C LEU A 118 2.31 -15.86 -9.86
N ALA A 119 3.21 -15.00 -10.34
CA ALA A 119 4.61 -15.34 -10.59
C ALA A 119 5.54 -14.47 -9.74
N GLY A 120 6.59 -15.05 -9.18
CA GLY A 120 7.57 -14.30 -8.38
C GLY A 120 8.31 -15.18 -7.39
N PRO A 121 9.30 -14.63 -6.67
CA PRO A 121 10.13 -15.40 -5.73
C PRO A 121 9.32 -16.13 -4.66
N ILE A 122 8.21 -15.54 -4.21
CA ILE A 122 7.37 -16.13 -3.16
C ILE A 122 6.18 -16.94 -3.66
N ALA A 123 5.86 -16.90 -4.96
CA ALA A 123 4.65 -17.53 -5.51
C ALA A 123 4.61 -19.04 -5.24
N LYS A 124 5.75 -19.71 -5.28
CA LYS A 124 5.88 -21.16 -4.99
C LYS A 124 5.57 -21.55 -3.53
N PHE A 125 5.53 -20.59 -2.61
CA PHE A 125 5.21 -20.85 -1.20
C PHE A 125 3.74 -20.56 -0.86
N LEU A 126 2.98 -20.04 -1.83
CA LEU A 126 1.55 -19.79 -1.69
C LEU A 126 0.78 -21.04 -2.09
N THR A 127 -0.18 -21.44 -1.27
CA THR A 127 -1.15 -22.47 -1.62
C THR A 127 -2.21 -21.90 -2.56
N GLU A 128 -3.00 -22.76 -3.21
CA GLU A 128 -4.14 -22.31 -4.04
C GLU A 128 -5.14 -21.48 -3.23
N THR A 129 -5.30 -21.79 -1.93
CA THR A 129 -6.18 -21.03 -1.04
C THR A 129 -5.61 -19.63 -0.79
N ASP A 130 -4.31 -19.52 -0.52
CA ASP A 130 -3.64 -18.23 -0.31
C ASP A 130 -3.75 -17.34 -1.55
N VAL A 131 -3.51 -17.92 -2.74
CA VAL A 131 -3.61 -17.21 -4.02
C VAL A 131 -5.03 -16.67 -4.21
N LYS A 132 -6.05 -17.49 -3.97
CA LYS A 132 -7.45 -17.06 -4.08
C LYS A 132 -7.76 -15.93 -3.09
N THR A 133 -7.41 -16.08 -1.82
CA THR A 133 -7.66 -15.07 -0.78
C THR A 133 -6.94 -13.74 -1.09
N LEU A 134 -5.68 -13.79 -1.53
CA LEU A 134 -4.95 -12.59 -1.94
C LEU A 134 -5.58 -11.92 -3.16
N THR A 135 -6.01 -12.71 -4.15
CA THR A 135 -6.62 -12.20 -5.38
C THR A 135 -7.92 -11.46 -5.08
N GLU A 136 -8.79 -12.05 -4.26
CA GLU A 136 -10.05 -11.44 -3.86
C GLU A 136 -9.84 -10.21 -2.97
N ARG A 137 -9.03 -10.33 -1.91
CA ARG A 137 -8.83 -9.26 -0.92
C ARG A 137 -8.11 -8.03 -1.50
N LEU A 138 -7.13 -8.26 -2.38
CA LEU A 138 -6.37 -7.18 -3.00
C LEU A 138 -6.95 -6.77 -4.36
N SER A 139 -8.09 -7.35 -4.78
CA SER A 139 -8.73 -7.10 -6.07
C SER A 139 -7.74 -7.20 -7.24
N LEU A 140 -6.94 -8.28 -7.24
CA LEU A 140 -5.86 -8.45 -8.22
C LEU A 140 -6.42 -8.76 -9.60
N VAL A 141 -5.88 -8.09 -10.60
CA VAL A 141 -6.14 -8.36 -12.02
C VAL A 141 -4.81 -8.44 -12.78
N PRO A 142 -4.79 -9.04 -13.99
CA PRO A 142 -3.60 -9.05 -14.83
C PRO A 142 -2.94 -7.67 -14.95
N GLY A 143 -1.61 -7.65 -14.83
CA GLY A 143 -0.83 -6.42 -14.82
C GLY A 143 -0.64 -5.77 -13.45
N HIS A 144 -1.22 -6.33 -12.38
CA HIS A 144 -0.85 -5.97 -11.02
C HIS A 144 0.47 -6.62 -10.59
N ALA A 145 1.17 -5.97 -9.67
CA ALA A 145 2.17 -6.58 -8.81
C ALA A 145 1.76 -6.38 -7.36
N VAL A 146 2.21 -7.26 -6.48
CA VAL A 146 2.01 -7.13 -5.04
C VAL A 146 3.37 -7.18 -4.38
N PHE A 147 3.67 -6.15 -3.58
CA PHE A 147 4.84 -6.12 -2.72
C PHE A 147 4.43 -6.42 -1.29
N PHE A 148 5.29 -7.11 -0.53
CA PHE A 148 5.00 -7.55 0.82
C PHE A 148 6.09 -7.09 1.79
N GLY A 149 5.66 -6.47 2.88
CA GLY A 149 6.48 -6.15 4.05
C GLY A 149 6.03 -6.94 5.26
N ALA A 150 6.98 -7.45 6.05
CA ALA A 150 6.69 -8.20 7.27
C ALA A 150 7.57 -7.73 8.43
N GLY A 151 6.95 -7.52 9.58
CA GLY A 151 7.62 -6.99 10.77
C GLY A 151 6.86 -7.28 12.05
N GLU A 152 7.31 -6.66 13.14
CA GLU A 152 6.53 -6.59 14.37
C GLU A 152 5.34 -5.65 14.18
N PHE A 153 4.31 -5.80 15.01
CA PHE A 153 3.16 -4.90 14.99
C PHE A 153 3.40 -3.78 15.99
N ASP A 154 3.49 -2.56 15.48
CA ASP A 154 3.61 -1.32 16.26
C ASP A 154 2.25 -0.83 16.81
#